data_AF-A0A8J2RWA8-F1
#
_entry.id   AF-A0A8J2RWA8-F1
#
_cell.length_a   1.000
_cell.length_b   1.000
_cell.length_c   1.000
_cell.angle_alpha   90.00
_cell.angle_beta   90.00
_cell.angle_gamma   90.00
#
_symmetry.space_group_name_H-M   'P 1'
#
loop_
_entity.id
_entity.type
_entity.pdbx_description
1 polymer ?
#
loop_
_entity_poly.entity_id
_entity_poly.type
_entity_poly.pdbx_seq_one_letter_code
_entity_poly.pdbx_strand_id
1 'polypeptide(L)'
;MIEFQGDLETKSEEALGNKVIGDLHFNHEGNPIMIIGHHILHGKVQELEKPLVVITKENDDEPDENVKYSVTAVISKKLIFKTRPKPIVGEMIKKL
;
A
#
# COMPACT_ATOMS: atom_id res chain seq x y z
N MET A 1 -2.13 -3.44 -5.32
CA MET A 1 -1.53 -3.67 -3.98
C MET A 1 -0.33 -2.77 -3.79
N ILE A 2 -0.14 -2.26 -2.58
CA ILE A 2 1.04 -1.48 -2.16
C ILE A 2 1.80 -2.30 -1.12
N GLU A 3 3.12 -2.38 -1.23
CA GLU A 3 3.98 -3.16 -0.33
C GLU A 3 5.17 -2.33 0.13
N PHE A 4 5.39 -2.29 1.45
CA PHE A 4 6.51 -1.61 2.09
C PHE A 4 7.43 -2.64 2.76
N GLN A 5 8.74 -2.41 2.70
CA GLN A 5 9.70 -3.15 3.50
C GLN A 5 9.92 -2.43 4.84
N GLY A 6 9.26 -2.92 5.89
CA GLY A 6 9.28 -2.34 7.23
C GLY A 6 7.85 -2.18 7.78
N ASP A 7 7.74 -1.49 8.90
CA ASP A 7 6.48 -1.30 9.59
C ASP A 7 5.89 0.09 9.33
N LEU A 8 4.56 0.16 9.17
CA LEU A 8 3.83 1.42 9.13
C LEU A 8 3.43 1.81 10.55
N GLU A 9 4.18 2.74 11.15
CA GLU A 9 3.93 3.20 12.51
C GLU A 9 3.01 4.43 12.55
N THR A 10 2.04 4.41 13.47
CA THR A 10 1.15 5.53 13.78
C THR A 10 1.32 5.93 15.24
N LYS A 11 1.25 7.24 15.52
CA LYS A 11 1.24 7.76 16.90
C LYS A 11 -0.13 7.60 17.58
N SER A 12 -1.16 7.31 16.81
CA SER A 12 -2.53 7.08 17.29
C SER A 12 -2.79 5.59 17.40
N GLU A 13 -3.41 5.17 18.50
CA GLU A 13 -3.90 3.80 18.71
C GLU A 13 -5.17 3.49 17.89
N GLU A 14 -5.76 4.50 17.24
CA GLU A 14 -6.93 4.32 16.40
C GLU A 14 -6.56 3.61 15.10
N ALA A 15 -7.47 2.75 14.63
CA ALA A 15 -7.34 2.12 13.32
C ALA A 15 -7.17 3.17 12.21
N LEU A 16 -6.32 2.86 11.23
CA LEU A 16 -6.05 3.72 10.08
C LEU A 16 -7.17 3.72 9.02
N GLY A 17 -8.25 2.96 9.25
CA GLY A 17 -9.40 2.91 8.35
C GLY A 17 -9.95 4.31 8.07
N ASN A 18 -10.15 4.64 6.79
CA ASN A 18 -10.64 5.94 6.31
C ASN A 18 -9.73 7.15 6.63
N LYS A 19 -8.49 6.94 7.07
CA LYS A 19 -7.52 8.03 7.29
C LYS A 19 -6.57 8.19 6.10
N VAL A 20 -6.18 9.43 5.85
CA VAL A 20 -5.12 9.73 4.88
C VAL A 20 -3.77 9.41 5.53
N ILE A 21 -3.03 8.47 4.95
CA ILE A 21 -1.70 8.04 5.41
C ILE A 21 -0.59 8.84 4.73
N GLY A 22 -0.81 9.26 3.48
CA GLY A 22 0.20 9.95 2.68
C GLY A 22 -0.22 10.10 1.22
N ASP A 23 0.70 10.61 0.40
CA ASP A 23 0.49 10.90 -1.01
C ASP A 23 1.28 9.96 -1.91
N LEU A 24 0.62 9.43 -2.95
CA LEU A 24 1.25 8.59 -3.97
C LEU A 24 1.34 9.35 -5.30
N HIS A 25 2.55 9.51 -5.79
CA HIS A 25 2.87 10.14 -7.08
C HIS A 25 3.53 9.15 -8.03
N PHE A 26 3.51 9.46 -9.33
CA PHE A 26 4.29 8.74 -10.34
C PHE A 26 5.19 9.73 -11.05
N ASN A 27 6.48 9.40 -11.16
CA ASN A 27 7.40 10.23 -11.95
C ASN A 27 7.19 10.00 -13.46
N HIS A 28 7.89 10.77 -14.29
CA HIS A 28 7.80 10.66 -15.76
C HIS A 28 8.25 9.29 -16.31
N GLU A 29 9.01 8.51 -15.55
CA GLU A 29 9.44 7.15 -15.91
C GLU A 29 8.41 6.08 -15.49
N GLY A 30 7.30 6.48 -14.86
CA GLY A 30 6.27 5.57 -14.37
C GLY A 30 6.62 4.88 -13.04
N ASN A 31 7.66 5.33 -12.33
CA ASN A 31 8.02 4.81 -11.03
C ASN A 31 7.21 5.51 -9.92
N PRO A 32 6.60 4.75 -8.98
CA PRO A 32 5.82 5.33 -7.91
C PRO A 32 6.72 5.96 -6.83
N ILE A 33 6.28 7.09 -6.29
CA ILE A 33 6.89 7.82 -5.18
C ILE A 33 5.83 7.99 -4.10
N MET A 34 6.09 7.50 -2.90
CA MET A 34 5.18 7.60 -1.76
C MET A 34 5.73 8.60 -0.74
N ILE A 35 4.89 9.51 -0.27
CA ILE A 35 5.21 10.51 0.75
C ILE A 35 4.36 10.20 1.97
N ILE A 36 4.99 9.81 3.08
CA ILE A 36 4.31 9.50 4.35
C ILE A 36 5.00 10.28 5.47
N GLY A 37 4.25 11.20 6.10
CA GLY A 37 4.81 12.11 7.09
C GLY A 37 6.00 12.91 6.53
N HIS A 38 7.18 12.77 7.16
CA HIS A 38 8.42 13.42 6.72
C HIS A 38 9.29 12.54 5.81
N HIS A 39 8.77 11.39 5.37
CA HIS A 39 9.51 10.43 4.58
C HIS A 39 9.06 10.44 3.12
N ILE A 40 10.03 10.28 2.23
CA ILE A 40 9.83 9.97 0.82
C ILE A 40 10.41 8.60 0.52
N LEU A 41 9.60 7.75 -0.11
CA LEU A 41 9.93 6.40 -0.51
C LEU A 41 9.83 6.29 -2.02
N HIS A 42 10.91 5.83 -2.65
CA HIS A 42 10.91 5.52 -4.07
C HIS A 42 10.57 4.04 -4.24
N GLY A 43 9.58 3.78 -5.10
CA GLY A 43 9.11 2.44 -5.39
C GLY A 43 9.28 2.09 -6.86
N LYS A 44 8.82 0.88 -7.18
CA LYS A 44 8.76 0.35 -8.55
C LYS A 44 7.43 -0.38 -8.75
N VAL A 45 6.91 -0.37 -9.96
CA VAL A 45 5.84 -1.30 -10.36
C VAL A 45 6.44 -2.67 -10.63
N GLN A 46 5.92 -3.71 -9.97
CA GLN A 46 6.38 -5.08 -10.12
C GLN A 46 5.21 -6.00 -10.52
N GLU A 47 5.38 -6.71 -11.63
CA GLU A 47 4.52 -7.86 -11.99
C GLU A 47 4.75 -8.99 -10.99
N LEU A 48 3.66 -9.65 -10.60
CA LEU A 48 3.72 -10.86 -9.77
C LEU A 48 3.84 -12.08 -10.69
N GLU A 49 4.87 -12.91 -10.47
CA GLU A 49 5.01 -14.19 -11.17
C GLU A 49 3.80 -15.11 -10.95
N LYS A 50 3.17 -14.98 -9.78
CA LYS A 50 1.93 -15.66 -9.41
C LYS A 50 0.92 -14.64 -8.90
N PRO A 51 -0.14 -14.34 -9.67
CA PRO A 51 -1.19 -13.43 -9.22
C PRO A 51 -1.84 -13.90 -7.92
N LEU A 52 -2.26 -12.94 -7.10
CA LEU A 52 -2.96 -13.19 -5.84
C LEU A 52 -4.45 -12.95 -6.00
N VAL A 53 -5.27 -13.81 -5.40
CA VAL A 53 -6.72 -13.60 -5.32
C VAL A 53 -7.05 -13.03 -3.95
N VAL A 54 -7.77 -11.92 -3.92
CA VAL A 54 -8.34 -11.37 -2.70
C VAL A 54 -9.72 -11.98 -2.50
N ILE A 55 -9.92 -12.59 -1.34
CA ILE A 55 -11.19 -13.19 -0.94
C ILE A 55 -11.69 -12.50 0.33
N THR A 56 -13.00 -12.36 0.43
CA THR A 56 -13.68 -11.84 1.61
C THR A 56 -14.63 -12.90 2.12
N LYS A 57 -14.57 -13.20 3.42
CA LYS A 57 -15.51 -14.09 4.08
C LYS A 57 -16.83 -13.35 4.25
N GLU A 58 -17.93 -13.95 3.80
CA GLU A 58 -19.27 -13.40 4.00
C GLU A 58 -19.79 -13.88 5.38
N ASN A 59 -20.36 -12.94 6.14
CA ASN A 59 -20.95 -13.15 7.48
C ASN A 59 -19.94 -13.60 8.55
N ASP A 60 -19.07 -12.68 9.01
CA ASP A 60 -18.18 -12.95 10.14
C ASP A 60 -18.92 -13.04 11.49
N ASP A 61 -20.17 -12.56 11.55
CA ASP A 61 -20.95 -12.39 12.79
C ASP A 61 -21.94 -13.54 13.09
N GLU A 62 -22.16 -14.49 12.18
CA GLU A 62 -23.07 -15.61 12.41
C GLU A 62 -22.30 -16.92 12.70
N PRO A 63 -22.49 -17.53 13.89
CA PRO A 63 -21.86 -18.79 14.21
C PRO A 63 -22.63 -19.93 13.52
N ASP A 64 -21.95 -20.60 12.58
CA ASP A 64 -22.35 -21.85 11.91
C ASP A 64 -23.71 -21.78 11.19
N GLU A 65 -23.77 -21.83 9.86
CA GLU A 65 -23.79 -23.15 9.21
C GLU A 65 -23.32 -23.14 7.73
N ASN A 66 -22.94 -21.99 7.16
CA ASN A 66 -22.44 -21.93 5.78
C ASN A 66 -21.44 -20.80 5.56
N VAL A 67 -20.14 -21.09 5.77
CA VAL A 67 -19.07 -20.15 5.45
C VAL A 67 -19.00 -19.95 3.94
N LYS A 68 -19.26 -18.72 3.48
CA LYS A 68 -19.13 -18.33 2.08
C LYS A 68 -17.93 -17.39 1.91
N TYR A 69 -17.27 -17.50 0.78
CA TYR A 69 -16.20 -16.60 0.38
C TYR A 69 -16.52 -16.00 -0.98
N SER A 70 -16.40 -14.68 -1.10
CA SER A 70 -16.47 -13.98 -2.38
C SER A 70 -15.08 -13.58 -2.83
N VAL A 71 -14.81 -13.72 -4.13
CA VAL A 71 -13.60 -13.18 -4.76
C VAL A 71 -13.83 -11.70 -5.03
N THR A 72 -13.00 -10.83 -4.45
CA THR A 72 -13.16 -9.38 -4.56
C THR A 72 -12.17 -8.75 -5.55
N ALA A 73 -10.99 -9.33 -5.72
CA ALA A 73 -10.00 -8.84 -6.68
C ALA A 73 -8.98 -9.90 -7.10
N VAL A 74 -8.37 -9.69 -8.25
CA VAL A 74 -7.15 -10.40 -8.69
C VAL A 74 -6.02 -9.39 -8.80
N ILE A 75 -4.95 -9.60 -8.05
CA ILE A 75 -3.77 -8.74 -8.02
C ILE A 75 -2.69 -9.41 -8.88
N SER A 76 -2.41 -8.84 -10.05
CA SER A 76 -1.28 -9.26 -10.90
C SER A 76 -0.05 -8.35 -10.78
N LYS A 77 -0.22 -7.14 -10.24
CA LYS A 77 0.84 -6.14 -10.08
C LYS A 77 0.84 -5.53 -8.68
N LYS A 78 2.02 -5.16 -8.21
CA LYS A 78 2.20 -4.39 -6.96
C LYS A 78 3.09 -3.17 -7.15
N LEU A 79 2.82 -2.14 -6.34
CA LEU A 79 3.74 -1.03 -6.12
C LEU A 79 4.60 -1.39 -4.91
N ILE A 80 5.91 -1.54 -5.11
CA ILE A 80 6.80 -2.03 -4.08
C ILE A 80 7.85 -0.99 -3.68
N PHE A 81 8.00 -0.75 -2.38
CA PHE A 81 8.88 0.24 -1.78
C PHE A 81 9.89 -0.48 -0.85
N LYS A 82 11.01 -0.95 -1.41
CA LYS A 82 12.07 -1.69 -0.67
C LYS A 82 13.22 -0.82 -0.17
N THR A 83 13.34 0.40 -0.67
CA THR A 83 14.47 1.27 -0.32
C THR A 83 14.22 1.98 1.00
N ARG A 84 15.29 2.24 1.76
CA ARG A 84 15.23 3.01 3.01
C ARG A 84 14.49 4.34 2.79
N PRO A 85 13.50 4.67 3.65
CA PRO A 85 12.84 5.97 3.60
C PRO A 85 13.85 7.12 3.71
N LYS A 86 13.76 8.09 2.82
CA LYS A 86 14.62 9.29 2.85
C LYS A 86 13.89 10.42 3.55
N PRO A 87 14.60 11.31 4.27
CA PRO A 87 13.99 12.56 4.72
C PRO A 87 13.63 13.43 3.51
N ILE A 88 12.53 14.18 3.62
CA ILE A 88 12.17 15.18 2.62
C ILE A 88 13.12 16.37 2.75
N VAL A 89 13.86 16.66 1.68
CA VAL A 89 14.73 17.86 1.58
C VAL A 89 14.11 18.78 0.53
N GLY A 90 14.06 20.09 0.80
CA GLY A 90 13.30 21.06 0.00
C GLY A 90 13.60 21.09 -1.50
N GLU A 91 14.79 20.65 -1.94
CA GLU A 91 15.12 20.52 -3.36
C GLU A 91 14.36 19.39 -4.07
N MET A 92 13.94 18.34 -3.35
CA MET A 92 13.25 17.19 -3.94
C MET A 92 11.77 17.48 -4.28
N ILE A 93 11.15 18.47 -3.63
CA ILE A 93 9.78 18.90 -3.92
C ILE A 93 9.69 19.64 -5.26
N LYS A 94 10.77 20.28 -5.70
CA LYS A 94 10.80 21.01 -6.99
C LYS A 94 10.83 20.09 -8.23
N LYS A 95 11.00 18.79 -8.04
CA LYS A 95 11.12 17.78 -9.12
C LYS A 95 9.97 16.76 -9.14
N LEU A 96 8.98 16.94 -8.26
CA LEU A 96 7.73 16.17 -8.27
C LEU A 96 6.74 16.78 -9.26
#